data_AF-A0A520DNA7-F1
#
_entry.id   AF-A0A520DNA7-F1
#
_cell.length_a   1.000
_cell.length_b   1.000
_cell.length_c   1.000
_cell.angle_alpha   90.00
_cell.angle_beta   90.00
_cell.angle_gamma   90.00
#
_symmetry.space_group_name_H-M   'P 1'
#
loop_
_entity.id
_entity.type
_entity.pdbx_description
1 polymer ?
#
loop_
_entity_poly.entity_id
_entity_poly.type
_entity_poly.pdbx_seq_one_letter_code
_entity_poly.pdbx_strand_id
1 'polypeptide(L)' 'MIIDSHAHAVIPPDSYKYMGELVASRGNPAAAPKVSDEAVRVAGQSIIDIMDGMGSDIQFLSPRPYMQ' A
#
# COMPACT_ATOMS: atom_id res chain seq x y z
N MET A 1 13.09 0.94 21.38
CA MET A 1 12.06 0.24 20.62
C MET A 1 10.75 1.01 20.72
N ILE A 2 10.31 1.61 19.62
CA ILE A 2 9.09 2.38 19.45
C ILE A 2 8.21 1.61 18.46
N ILE A 3 6.97 1.35 18.84
CA ILE A 3 5.97 0.69 18.00
C ILE A 3 4.85 1.69 17.71
N ASP A 4 4.62 1.96 16.45
CA ASP A 4 3.50 2.77 15.99
C ASP A 4 2.31 1.87 15.63
N SER A 5 1.24 2.04 16.41
CA SER A 5 0.02 1.23 16.34
C SER A 5 -0.93 1.66 15.21
N HIS A 6 -0.74 2.84 14.61
CA HIS A 6 -1.66 3.35 13.60
C HIS A 6 -0.90 3.93 12.40
N ALA A 7 -0.68 3.07 11.41
CA ALA A 7 -0.24 3.48 10.09
C ALA A 7 -1.05 2.77 8.99
N HIS A 8 -0.93 3.29 7.77
CA HIS A 8 -1.62 2.74 6.61
C HIS A 8 -0.63 2.38 5.51
N ALA A 9 -0.94 1.31 4.77
CA ALA A 9 -0.10 0.84 3.69
C ALA A 9 0.11 1.93 2.62
N VAL A 10 1.37 2.10 2.21
CA VAL A 10 1.75 2.86 1.02
C VAL A 10 1.87 1.86 -0.12
N ILE A 11 0.96 1.94 -1.09
CA ILE A 11 0.85 0.96 -2.17
C ILE A 11 1.27 1.58 -3.52
N PRO A 12 1.78 0.77 -4.47
CA PRO A 12 2.14 1.27 -5.79
C PRO A 12 0.93 1.79 -6.59
N PRO A 13 1.15 2.67 -7.59
CA PRO A 13 0.11 3.17 -8.49
C PRO A 13 -0.74 2.07 -9.15
N ASP A 14 -0.13 0.93 -9.48
CA ASP A 14 -0.80 -0.21 -10.11
C ASP A 14 -1.93 -0.79 -9.25
N SER A 15 -1.84 -0.69 -7.92
CA SER A 15 -2.91 -1.11 -7.02
C SER A 15 -4.16 -0.23 -7.15
N TYR A 16 -3.98 1.08 -7.32
CA TYR A 16 -5.10 2.01 -7.57
C TYR A 16 -5.72 1.78 -8.94
N LYS A 17 -4.89 1.50 -9.94
CA LYS A 17 -5.36 1.12 -11.28
C LYS A 17 -6.23 -0.15 -11.22
N TYR A 18 -5.76 -1.19 -10.52
CA TYR A 18 -6.51 -2.43 -10.35
C TYR A 18 -7.88 -2.19 -9.70
N MET A 19 -7.93 -1.38 -8.64
CA MET A 19 -9.20 -1.00 -8.00
C MET A 19 -10.13 -0.31 -9.01
N GLY A 20 -9.63 0.64 -9.80
CA GLY A 20 -10.40 1.32 -10.83
C GLY A 20 -10.95 0.37 -11.91
N GLU A 21 -10.12 -0.55 -12.40
CA GLU A 21 -10.52 -1.56 -13.40
C GLU A 21 -11.57 -2.52 -12.82
N LEU A 22 -11.40 -2.96 -11.57
CA LEU A 22 -12.33 -3.84 -10.89
C LEU A 22 -13.71 -3.19 -10.73
N VAL A 23 -13.76 -1.94 -10.30
CA VAL A 23 -15.00 -1.17 -10.14
C VAL A 23 -15.66 -0.91 -11.49
N ALA A 24 -14.90 -0.46 -12.49
CA ALA A 24 -15.43 -0.12 -13.81
C ALA A 24 -15.97 -1.35 -14.57
N SER A 25 -15.28 -2.48 -14.48
CA SER A 25 -15.71 -3.75 -15.09
C SER A 25 -16.80 -4.48 -14.30
N ARG A 26 -17.08 -4.03 -13.07
CA ARG A 26 -17.92 -4.75 -12.09
C ARG A 26 -17.45 -6.20 -11.89
N GLY A 27 -16.14 -6.40 -11.95
CA GLY A 27 -15.50 -7.71 -11.79
C GLY A 27 -15.61 -8.66 -12.99
N ASN A 28 -15.90 -8.16 -14.20
CA ASN A 28 -15.99 -9.01 -15.40
C ASN A 28 -15.20 -8.44 -16.61
N PRO A 29 -14.10 -9.10 -17.06
CA PRO A 29 -13.56 -10.36 -16.52
C PRO A 29 -12.87 -10.17 -15.17
N ALA A 30 -12.93 -11.19 -14.31
CA ALA A 30 -12.16 -11.21 -13.09
C ALA A 30 -10.69 -11.47 -13.41
N ALA A 31 -9.80 -10.59 -12.94
CA ALA A 31 -8.35 -10.75 -13.07
C ALA A 31 -7.67 -10.51 -11.72
N ALA A 32 -6.54 -11.16 -11.51
CA ALA A 32 -5.66 -10.88 -10.39
C ALA A 32 -4.88 -9.57 -10.64
N PRO A 33 -4.61 -8.77 -9.59
CA PRO A 33 -3.74 -7.61 -9.72
C PRO A 33 -2.34 -8.05 -10.14
N LYS A 34 -1.70 -7.26 -11.00
CA LYS A 34 -0.30 -7.46 -11.39
C LYS A 34 0.52 -6.31 -10.81
N VAL A 35 1.33 -6.62 -9.81
CA VAL A 35 2.22 -5.66 -9.15
C VAL A 35 3.60 -6.32 -9.04
N SER A 36 4.65 -5.62 -9.43
CA SER A 36 6.02 -6.13 -9.33
C SER A 36 6.61 -5.85 -7.95
N ASP A 37 7.52 -6.72 -7.51
CA ASP A 37 8.26 -6.55 -6.25
C ASP A 37 9.02 -5.22 -6.20
N GLU A 38 9.56 -4.77 -7.35
CA GLU A 38 10.26 -3.49 -7.45
C GLU A 38 9.31 -2.31 -7.21
N ALA A 39 8.08 -2.35 -7.74
CA ALA A 39 7.10 -1.31 -7.48
C ALA A 39 6.72 -1.26 -6.00
N VAL A 40 6.57 -2.42 -5.35
CA VAL A 40 6.32 -2.53 -3.90
C VAL A 40 7.48 -1.92 -3.11
N ARG A 41 8.73 -2.22 -3.49
CA ARG A 41 9.94 -1.69 -2.85
C ARG A 41 10.00 -0.17 -2.93
N VAL A 42 9.79 0.41 -4.12
CA VAL A 42 9.81 1.86 -4.32
C VAL A 42 8.73 2.56 -3.49
N ALA A 43 7.51 2.02 -3.46
CA ALA A 43 6.43 2.59 -2.66
C ALA A 43 6.71 2.50 -1.15
N GLY A 44 7.15 1.33 -0.68
CA GLY A 44 7.44 1.05 0.72
C GLY A 44 8.64 1.83 1.27
N GLN A 45 9.64 2.14 0.45
CA GLN A 45 10.82 2.88 0.91
C GLN A 45 10.45 4.25 1.50
N SER A 46 9.45 4.92 0.93
CA SER A 46 9.03 6.24 1.41
C SER A 46 8.55 6.25 2.87
N ILE A 47 7.89 5.17 3.33
CA ILE A 47 7.45 5.08 4.73
C ILE A 47 8.58 4.63 5.65
N ILE A 48 9.50 3.80 5.16
CA ILE A 48 10.72 3.41 5.90
C ILE A 48 11.58 4.63 6.17
N ASP A 49 11.81 5.49 5.16
CA ASP A 49 12.60 6.72 5.33
C ASP A 49 12.00 7.66 6.40
N ILE A 50 10.66 7.70 6.49
CA ILE A 50 9.95 8.44 7.54
C ILE A 50 10.12 7.77 8.91
N MET A 51 10.00 6.45 8.98
CA MET A 51 10.20 5.69 10.22
C MET A 51 11.60 5.90 10.78
N ASP A 52 12.62 5.87 9.92
CA ASP A 52 14.02 6.15 10.28
C ASP A 52 14.21 7.58 10.80
N GLY A 53 13.57 8.56 10.15
CA GLY A 53 13.60 9.97 10.58
C GLY A 53 12.92 10.23 11.92
N MET A 54 11.92 9.42 12.29
CA MET A 54 11.16 9.56 13.53
C MET A 54 11.61 8.59 14.65
N GLY A 55 12.43 7.59 14.32
CA GLY A 55 12.91 6.57 15.25
C GLY A 55 11.90 5.46 15.57
N SER A 56 10.95 5.17 14.68
CA SER A 56 9.99 4.07 14.87
C SER A 56 10.58 2.74 14.39
N ASP A 57 10.61 1.72 15.25
CA ASP A 57 11.20 0.42 14.92
C ASP A 57 10.21 -0.51 14.20
N ILE A 58 8.92 -0.42 14.54
CA ILE A 58 7.85 -1.26 13.98
C ILE A 58 6.60 -0.42 13.76
N GLN A 59 5.93 -0.64 12.62
CA GLN A 59 4.60 -0.11 12.33
C GLN A 59 3.62 -1.24 12.04
N PHE A 60 2.44 -1.18 12.66
CA PHE A 60 1.31 -1.98 12.23
C PHE A 60 0.57 -1.27 11.10
N LEU A 61 0.59 -1.90 9.92
CA LEU A 61 -0.05 -1.36 8.72
C LEU A 61 -1.45 -1.95 8.55
N SER A 62 -2.39 -1.06 8.23
CA SER A 62 -3.75 -1.41 7.80
C SER A 62 -4.06 -0.82 6.42
N PRO A 63 -5.11 -1.27 5.72
CA PRO A 63 -5.57 -0.61 4.50
C PRO A 63 -5.94 0.86 4.75
N ARG A 64 -5.86 1.70 3.73
CA ARG A 64 -6.32 3.10 3.80
C ARG A 64 -7.86 3.13 3.89
N PRO A 65 -8.47 3.62 5.00
CA PRO A 65 -9.91 3.42 5.24
C PRO A 65 -10.83 4.10 4.24
N TYR A 66 -10.37 5.17 3.60
CA TYR A 66 -11.16 5.95 2.64
C TYR A 66 -11.11 5.36 1.22
N MET A 67 -10.30 4.33 0.99
CA MET A 67 -10.24 3.63 -0.29
C MET A 67 -11.25 2.47 -0.25
N GLN A 68 -12.50 2.76 -0.63
CA GLN A 68 -13.58 1.79 -0.76
C GLN A 68 -14.06 1.68 -2.21
#